data_AF-A0A1X7ULI6-F1
#
_entry.id   AF-A0A1X7ULI6-F1
#
_cell.length_a   1.000
_cell.length_b   1.000
_cell.length_c   1.000
_cell.angle_alpha   90.00
_cell.angle_beta   90.00
_cell.angle_gamma   90.00
#
_symmetry.space_group_name_H-M   'P 1'
#
loop_
_entity.id
_entity.type
_entity.pdbx_description
1 polymer ?
#
loop_
_entity_poly.entity_id
_entity_poly.type
_entity_poly.pdbx_seq_one_letter_code
_entity_poly.pdbx_strand_id
1 'polypeptide(L)'
;VVDSSGVTFYYIDTPREHDSGILAVGHAVNQYMIIPPKARDYTIYSFCPTDCTTLFPQDGIHVFANLLHTHLLGVSITLHHLRASNQCRSGRGIEELKPIDSNPGDGIMLTCTYNSENRNTVTLGGESTYEEMCLSFLNYYPRMGMTDCYSLSYPQSFTQFLSRHYSRDNGLSRSEVDEIFNNITWTHEETEVLENSVSTGSQFSFCYGPSVYANRTQNVPSIGCPYEAPPVMLECPDSVDPTSGAGGAVKFSHNVCELDLVFNFYKVYAIVDEMFLAGEIRETSQSRVLQQLQYLTNLAPYAIRLLSSLSTH
;
A
#
# COMPACT_ATOMS: atom_id res chain seq x y z
N VAL A 1 18.97 -11.98 26.85
CA VAL A 1 19.02 -10.68 26.13
C VAL A 1 17.95 -9.81 26.75
N VAL A 2 18.29 -8.57 27.13
CA VAL A 2 17.30 -7.57 27.57
C VAL A 2 17.16 -6.59 26.41
N ASP A 3 15.95 -6.47 25.86
CA ASP A 3 15.62 -5.51 24.81
C ASP A 3 15.14 -4.21 25.46
N SER A 4 15.55 -3.06 24.93
CA SER A 4 15.14 -1.73 25.39
C SER A 4 14.83 -0.82 24.21
N SER A 5 14.23 -1.40 23.16
CA SER A 5 13.78 -0.67 21.98
C SER A 5 12.51 0.13 22.29
N GLY A 6 12.35 1.30 21.66
CA GLY A 6 11.19 2.16 21.90
C GLY A 6 11.16 3.40 21.02
N VAL A 7 10.06 4.17 21.13
CA VAL A 7 9.82 5.41 20.39
C VAL A 7 9.70 6.56 21.40
N THR A 8 10.34 7.69 21.09
CA THR A 8 10.18 8.94 21.86
C THR A 8 9.22 9.86 21.13
N PHE A 9 8.15 10.27 21.80
CA PHE A 9 7.18 11.21 21.25
C PHE A 9 7.51 12.64 21.69
N TYR A 10 7.55 13.55 20.72
CA TYR A 10 7.62 14.98 20.97
C TYR A 10 6.24 15.58 20.74
N TYR A 11 5.72 16.30 21.73
CA TYR A 11 4.40 16.94 21.67
C TYR A 11 4.51 18.43 21.95
N ILE A 12 3.51 19.18 21.49
CA ILE A 12 3.35 20.60 21.78
C ILE A 12 1.97 20.80 22.42
N ASP A 13 1.87 21.68 23.41
CA ASP A 13 0.61 21.94 24.12
C ASP A 13 -0.35 22.83 23.32
N THR A 14 0.14 23.47 22.26
CA THR A 14 -0.65 24.32 21.37
C THR A 14 -1.15 23.53 20.17
N PRO A 15 -2.48 23.38 19.97
CA PRO A 15 -3.03 22.72 18.80
C PRO A 15 -2.57 23.38 17.49
N ARG A 16 -2.33 22.56 16.47
CA ARG A 16 -2.15 23.03 15.09
C ARG A 16 -3.52 23.30 14.46
N GLU A 17 -3.51 23.93 13.28
CA GLU A 17 -4.73 24.25 12.52
C GLU A 17 -5.52 23.00 12.12
N HIS A 18 -4.81 21.93 11.75
CA HIS A 18 -5.42 20.66 11.35
C HIS A 18 -4.86 19.49 12.14
N ASP A 19 -5.76 18.60 12.56
CA ASP A 19 -5.40 17.27 13.01
C ASP A 19 -5.03 16.40 11.80
N SER A 20 -3.99 15.59 11.95
CA SER A 20 -3.64 14.56 10.97
C SER A 20 -4.30 13.23 11.31
N GLY A 21 -4.53 12.42 10.28
CA GLY A 21 -5.02 11.06 10.38
C GLY A 21 -4.20 10.10 9.52
N ILE A 22 -4.39 8.81 9.77
CA ILE A 22 -3.88 7.73 8.92
C ILE A 22 -5.08 6.98 8.38
N LEU A 23 -5.15 6.83 7.06
CA LEU A 23 -6.14 6.01 6.37
C LEU A 23 -5.42 4.83 5.75
N ALA A 24 -5.73 3.64 6.23
CA ALA A 24 -5.25 2.41 5.64
C ALA A 24 -6.12 2.05 4.43
N VAL A 25 -5.49 1.90 3.26
CA VAL A 25 -6.15 1.49 2.02
C VAL A 25 -5.45 0.28 1.41
N GLY A 26 -6.20 -0.58 0.75
CA GLY A 26 -5.63 -1.75 0.06
C GLY A 26 -6.46 -3.00 0.20
N HIS A 27 -5.80 -4.16 0.19
CA HIS A 27 -6.46 -5.45 0.39
C HIS A 27 -6.64 -5.71 1.89
N ALA A 28 -7.84 -6.06 2.33
CA ALA A 28 -8.06 -6.43 3.73
C ALA A 28 -7.20 -7.65 4.09
N VAL A 29 -6.47 -7.59 5.21
CA VAL A 29 -5.54 -8.66 5.61
C VAL A 29 -6.32 -9.90 6.03
N ASN A 30 -6.44 -10.87 5.11
CA ASN A 30 -7.10 -12.15 5.35
C ASN A 30 -6.71 -13.19 4.28
N GLN A 31 -7.13 -14.43 4.54
CA GLN A 31 -6.80 -15.59 3.73
C GLN A 31 -7.43 -15.61 2.32
N TYR A 32 -8.34 -14.70 1.98
CA TYR A 32 -8.84 -14.56 0.60
C TYR A 32 -7.92 -13.73 -0.30
N MET A 33 -6.83 -13.18 0.25
CA MET A 33 -5.68 -12.77 -0.54
C MET A 33 -4.86 -14.02 -0.85
N ILE A 34 -4.74 -14.39 -2.13
CA ILE A 34 -4.14 -15.66 -2.54
C ILE A 34 -3.05 -15.39 -3.56
N ILE A 35 -1.82 -15.81 -3.25
CA ILE A 35 -0.66 -15.74 -4.13
C ILE A 35 -0.19 -17.17 -4.43
N PRO A 36 -0.32 -17.65 -5.67
CA PRO A 36 0.20 -18.94 -6.11
C PRO A 36 1.70 -19.09 -5.86
N PRO A 37 2.23 -20.29 -5.59
CA PRO A 37 3.66 -20.53 -5.65
C PRO A 37 4.17 -20.49 -7.10
N LYS A 38 5.47 -20.27 -7.27
CA LYS A 38 6.14 -20.31 -8.59
C LYS A 38 5.68 -19.23 -9.58
N ALA A 39 5.08 -18.14 -9.10
CA ALA A 39 4.67 -17.01 -9.93
C ALA A 39 5.73 -15.90 -9.84
N ARG A 40 6.10 -15.33 -10.99
CA ARG A 40 7.11 -14.26 -11.04
C ARG A 40 6.51 -12.86 -10.92
N ASP A 41 5.39 -12.63 -11.60
CA ASP A 41 4.76 -11.33 -11.76
C ASP A 41 3.25 -11.43 -11.50
N TYR A 42 2.86 -11.87 -10.29
CA TYR A 42 1.44 -12.03 -9.93
C TYR A 42 0.90 -10.76 -9.28
N THR A 43 -0.16 -10.17 -9.82
CA THR A 43 -0.69 -8.88 -9.37
C THR A 43 -2.02 -9.01 -8.65
N ILE A 44 -2.10 -8.39 -7.47
CA ILE A 44 -3.33 -8.23 -6.70
C ILE A 44 -3.82 -6.79 -6.86
N TYR A 45 -5.11 -6.67 -7.13
CA TYR A 45 -5.83 -5.41 -7.25
C TYR A 45 -6.71 -5.22 -6.01
N SER A 46 -6.64 -4.05 -5.41
CA SER A 46 -7.50 -3.67 -4.29
C SER A 46 -7.90 -2.20 -4.36
N PHE A 47 -9.00 -1.82 -3.75
CA PHE A 47 -9.53 -0.47 -3.89
C PHE A 47 -10.43 -0.04 -2.73
N CYS A 48 -10.48 1.27 -2.51
CA CYS A 48 -11.47 1.93 -1.69
C CYS A 48 -12.73 2.20 -2.54
N PRO A 49 -13.95 1.81 -2.11
CA PRO A 49 -15.18 2.16 -2.82
C PRO A 49 -15.32 3.68 -2.95
N THR A 50 -15.87 4.16 -4.06
CA THR A 50 -16.30 5.56 -4.17
C THR A 50 -17.32 5.91 -3.09
N ASP A 51 -18.20 4.97 -2.71
CA ASP A 51 -19.16 5.17 -1.62
C ASP A 51 -18.47 5.53 -0.30
N CYS A 52 -17.27 5.00 -0.06
CA CYS A 52 -16.48 5.33 1.13
C CYS A 52 -15.83 6.70 1.02
N THR A 53 -15.28 7.05 -0.15
CA THR A 53 -14.69 8.38 -0.34
C THR A 53 -15.74 9.49 -0.37
N THR A 54 -17.01 9.21 -0.69
CA THR A 54 -18.09 10.22 -0.53
C THR A 54 -18.29 10.69 0.93
N LEU A 55 -17.75 9.94 1.90
CA LEU A 55 -17.75 10.31 3.32
C LEU A 55 -16.60 11.24 3.71
N PHE A 56 -15.70 11.56 2.77
CA PHE A 56 -14.66 12.57 2.97
C PHE A 56 -15.28 13.95 3.26
N PRO A 57 -14.55 14.85 3.93
CA PRO A 57 -14.93 16.24 4.05
C PRO A 57 -15.25 16.86 2.67
N GLN A 58 -16.13 17.87 2.63
CA GLN A 58 -16.54 18.51 1.37
C GLN A 58 -15.35 19.06 0.58
N ASP A 59 -14.33 19.57 1.27
CA ASP A 59 -13.11 20.09 0.68
C ASP A 59 -12.04 19.01 0.44
N GLY A 60 -12.39 17.73 0.64
CA GLY A 60 -11.51 16.58 0.48
C GLY A 60 -10.53 16.38 1.64
N ILE A 61 -9.49 15.60 1.35
CA ILE A 61 -8.33 15.39 2.21
C ILE A 61 -7.04 15.70 1.44
N HIS A 62 -6.05 16.22 2.15
CA HIS A 62 -4.69 16.45 1.67
C HIS A 62 -3.79 15.32 2.15
N VAL A 63 -3.29 14.52 1.22
CA VAL A 63 -2.37 13.41 1.53
C VAL A 63 -0.95 13.95 1.43
N PHE A 64 -0.27 14.04 2.57
CA PHE A 64 1.08 14.61 2.64
C PHE A 64 2.18 13.55 2.74
N ALA A 65 1.84 12.32 3.13
CA ALA A 65 2.76 11.19 3.10
C ALA A 65 2.01 9.87 2.84
N ASN A 66 2.73 8.91 2.28
CA ASN A 66 2.21 7.58 2.01
C ASN A 66 3.27 6.54 2.39
N LEU A 67 2.82 5.47 3.05
CA LEU A 67 3.63 4.31 3.39
C LEU A 67 3.04 3.09 2.68
N LEU A 68 3.80 2.52 1.75
CA LEU A 68 3.40 1.31 1.03
C LEU A 68 3.95 0.09 1.78
N HIS A 69 3.14 -0.96 1.92
CA HIS A 69 3.49 -2.13 2.72
C HIS A 69 3.12 -3.46 2.04
N THR A 70 4.10 -4.36 2.00
CA THR A 70 4.05 -5.78 1.63
C THR A 70 5.03 -6.54 2.53
N HIS A 71 4.95 -7.88 2.59
CA HIS A 71 6.00 -8.68 3.20
C HIS A 71 7.09 -9.05 2.16
N LEU A 72 7.59 -10.29 2.21
CA LEU A 72 8.83 -10.71 1.54
C LEU A 72 8.70 -10.91 0.03
N LEU A 73 7.51 -11.17 -0.48
CA LEU A 73 7.25 -11.46 -1.88
C LEU A 73 6.99 -10.19 -2.71
N GLY A 74 6.75 -9.04 -2.06
CA GLY A 74 6.43 -7.79 -2.74
C GLY A 74 7.57 -7.28 -3.63
N VAL A 75 7.24 -6.98 -4.89
CA VAL A 75 8.18 -6.44 -5.89
C VAL A 75 7.84 -5.00 -6.24
N SER A 76 6.55 -4.69 -6.35
CA SER A 76 6.07 -3.36 -6.72
C SER A 76 4.72 -3.09 -6.08
N ILE A 77 4.50 -1.85 -5.66
CA ILE A 77 3.22 -1.35 -5.15
C ILE A 77 2.94 -0.02 -5.83
N THR A 78 1.75 0.12 -6.44
CA THR A 78 1.33 1.36 -7.10
C THR A 78 -0.01 1.82 -6.53
N LEU A 79 -0.02 3.03 -5.97
CA LEU A 79 -1.25 3.70 -5.55
C LEU A 79 -1.76 4.56 -6.72
N HIS A 80 -2.97 4.27 -7.16
CA HIS A 80 -3.69 5.00 -8.19
C HIS A 80 -4.75 5.89 -7.54
N HIS A 81 -4.64 7.20 -7.74
CA HIS A 81 -5.74 8.13 -7.45
C HIS A 81 -6.60 8.27 -8.70
N LEU A 82 -7.89 8.11 -8.51
CA LEU A 82 -8.83 7.75 -9.57
C LEU A 82 -9.99 8.77 -9.53
N ARG A 83 -10.06 9.76 -10.43
CA ARG A 83 -11.12 10.81 -10.41
C ARG A 83 -12.44 10.38 -11.03
N ALA A 84 -13.55 10.66 -10.35
CA ALA A 84 -14.88 10.49 -10.92
C ALA A 84 -15.12 11.53 -12.04
N SER A 85 -15.11 11.09 -13.30
CA SER A 85 -15.35 11.97 -14.46
C SER A 85 -16.67 11.65 -15.17
N ASN A 86 -17.45 12.69 -15.48
CA ASN A 86 -18.65 12.58 -16.32
C ASN A 86 -18.31 12.37 -17.82
N GLN A 87 -17.03 12.41 -18.22
CA GLN A 87 -16.61 12.37 -19.62
C GLN A 87 -16.43 10.96 -20.19
N CYS A 88 -16.29 9.94 -19.34
CA CYS A 88 -16.20 8.56 -19.82
C CYS A 88 -17.63 8.05 -20.17
N ARG A 89 -18.02 8.26 -21.44
CA ARG A 89 -19.36 8.14 -22.06
C ARG A 89 -20.12 6.79 -21.89
N SER A 90 -19.57 5.81 -21.18
CA SER A 90 -20.16 4.48 -21.02
C SER A 90 -20.57 4.14 -19.58
N GLY A 91 -20.55 5.11 -18.65
CA GLY A 91 -20.85 4.85 -17.23
C GLY A 91 -19.80 3.97 -16.54
N ARG A 92 -18.61 3.86 -17.15
CA ARG A 92 -17.42 3.21 -16.64
C ARG A 92 -16.26 4.09 -17.04
N GLY A 93 -15.66 4.78 -16.08
CA GLY A 93 -14.40 5.44 -16.33
C GLY A 93 -13.98 6.25 -15.14
N ILE A 94 -12.78 5.95 -14.70
CA ILE A 94 -12.09 6.68 -13.66
C ILE A 94 -10.75 7.10 -14.27
N GLU A 95 -10.40 8.38 -14.16
CA GLU A 95 -9.14 8.92 -14.69
C GLU A 95 -8.05 8.83 -13.64
N GLU A 96 -6.89 8.28 -14.00
CA GLU A 96 -5.74 8.18 -13.10
C GLU A 96 -4.98 9.50 -13.00
N LEU A 97 -4.71 9.98 -11.77
CA LEU A 97 -3.99 11.24 -11.50
C LEU A 97 -2.85 11.09 -10.50
N LYS A 98 -1.98 12.11 -10.48
CA LYS A 98 -0.92 12.24 -9.47
C LYS A 98 -1.52 12.63 -8.11
N PRO A 99 -1.26 11.86 -7.04
CA PRO A 99 -1.88 12.05 -5.74
C PRO A 99 -1.34 13.29 -5.03
N ILE A 100 -2.25 14.21 -4.69
CA ILE A 100 -1.99 15.34 -3.76
C ILE A 100 -3.26 15.58 -2.92
N ASP A 101 -4.43 15.58 -3.57
CA ASP A 101 -5.74 15.81 -2.94
C ASP A 101 -6.73 14.74 -3.37
N SER A 102 -7.54 14.23 -2.44
CA SER A 102 -8.62 13.28 -2.76
C SER A 102 -9.98 13.86 -2.38
N ASN A 103 -10.87 13.96 -3.36
CA ASN A 103 -12.18 14.58 -3.20
C ASN A 103 -13.28 13.52 -2.96
N PRO A 104 -14.42 13.91 -2.37
CA PRO A 104 -15.57 13.04 -2.26
C PRO A 104 -15.98 12.42 -3.59
N GLY A 105 -16.05 11.10 -3.65
CA GLY A 105 -16.44 10.34 -4.85
C GLY A 105 -15.29 9.89 -5.75
N ASP A 106 -14.05 10.31 -5.48
CA ASP A 106 -12.87 9.75 -6.15
C ASP A 106 -12.65 8.28 -5.75
N GLY A 107 -12.10 7.47 -6.64
CA GLY A 107 -11.55 6.15 -6.33
C GLY A 107 -10.12 6.24 -5.79
N ILE A 108 -9.76 5.24 -4.99
CA ILE A 108 -8.36 4.96 -4.63
C ILE A 108 -8.16 3.48 -4.91
N MET A 109 -7.15 3.14 -5.70
CA MET A 109 -6.84 1.75 -6.06
C MET A 109 -5.36 1.47 -5.80
N LEU A 110 -5.07 0.26 -5.32
CA LEU A 110 -3.72 -0.21 -5.05
C LEU A 110 -3.46 -1.47 -5.87
N THR A 111 -2.36 -1.49 -6.59
CA THR A 111 -1.84 -2.68 -7.27
C THR A 111 -0.57 -3.14 -6.56
N CYS A 112 -0.52 -4.41 -6.19
CA CYS A 112 0.67 -5.02 -5.58
C CYS A 112 1.10 -6.21 -6.42
N THR A 113 2.34 -6.20 -6.89
CA THR A 113 2.93 -7.29 -7.68
C THR A 113 3.92 -8.08 -6.83
N TYR A 114 3.82 -9.40 -6.90
CA TYR A 114 4.60 -10.32 -6.08
C TYR A 114 5.43 -11.30 -6.93
N ASN A 115 6.59 -11.68 -6.40
CA ASN A 115 7.41 -12.79 -6.88
C ASN A 115 7.46 -13.89 -5.83
N SER A 116 6.81 -15.02 -6.14
CA SER A 116 6.73 -16.23 -5.33
C SER A 116 7.50 -17.42 -5.95
N GLU A 117 8.46 -17.17 -6.86
CA GLU A 117 9.27 -18.22 -7.52
C GLU A 117 9.98 -19.13 -6.51
N ASN A 118 10.35 -18.57 -5.34
CA ASN A 118 11.00 -19.28 -4.25
C ASN A 118 10.04 -20.07 -3.33
N ARG A 119 8.72 -19.87 -3.43
CA ARG A 119 7.72 -20.59 -2.61
C ARG A 119 7.31 -21.90 -3.26
N ASN A 120 7.00 -22.90 -2.45
CA ASN A 120 6.51 -24.22 -2.90
C ASN A 120 5.02 -24.44 -2.58
N THR A 121 4.47 -23.62 -1.69
CA THR A 121 3.08 -23.65 -1.22
C THR A 121 2.42 -22.31 -1.50
N VAL A 122 1.10 -22.27 -1.49
CA VAL A 122 0.35 -21.02 -1.61
C VAL A 122 0.76 -20.06 -0.49
N THR A 123 0.81 -18.77 -0.80
CA THR A 123 0.99 -17.72 0.20
C THR A 123 -0.33 -16.97 0.34
N LEU A 124 -0.85 -16.92 1.56
CA LEU A 124 -2.13 -16.29 1.88
C LEU A 124 -1.92 -14.93 2.52
N GLY A 125 -2.95 -14.09 2.50
CA GLY A 125 -2.95 -12.83 3.23
C GLY A 125 -3.01 -13.04 4.73
N GLY A 126 -2.19 -12.30 5.46
CA GLY A 126 -2.06 -12.44 6.90
C GLY A 126 -0.92 -11.61 7.48
N GLU A 127 -0.64 -11.84 8.74
CA GLU A 127 0.19 -10.98 9.60
C GLU A 127 1.58 -11.56 9.85
N SER A 128 1.78 -12.84 9.53
CA SER A 128 3.07 -13.48 9.70
C SER A 128 4.01 -13.19 8.54
N THR A 129 5.32 -13.31 8.80
CA THR A 129 6.37 -13.14 7.79
C THR A 129 6.23 -14.06 6.57
N TYR A 130 5.52 -15.18 6.71
CA TYR A 130 5.29 -16.14 5.61
C TYR A 130 3.98 -15.90 4.86
N GLU A 131 3.09 -15.07 5.41
CA GLU A 131 1.91 -14.54 4.74
C GLU A 131 2.25 -13.24 4.01
N GLU A 132 1.29 -12.61 3.34
CA GLU A 132 1.49 -11.34 2.62
C GLU A 132 0.43 -10.28 2.92
N MET A 133 0.74 -9.04 2.56
CA MET A 133 -0.15 -7.89 2.64
C MET A 133 -0.04 -7.01 1.41
N CYS A 134 -1.11 -6.27 1.11
CA CYS A 134 -1.14 -5.26 0.06
C CYS A 134 -1.78 -3.99 0.64
N LEU A 135 -0.98 -3.13 1.27
CA LEU A 135 -1.49 -1.97 2.01
C LEU A 135 -0.77 -0.67 1.63
N SER A 136 -1.46 0.43 1.82
CA SER A 136 -0.97 1.79 1.73
C SER A 136 -1.56 2.61 2.87
N PHE A 137 -0.72 3.25 3.67
CA PHE A 137 -1.13 4.09 4.79
C PHE A 137 -0.98 5.56 4.40
N LEU A 138 -2.11 6.16 4.03
CA LEU A 138 -2.18 7.56 3.66
C LEU A 138 -2.16 8.40 4.94
N ASN A 139 -1.14 9.23 5.11
CA ASN A 139 -1.08 10.23 6.16
C ASN A 139 -1.66 11.52 5.58
N TYR A 140 -2.73 12.00 6.19
CA TYR A 140 -3.54 13.07 5.61
C TYR A 140 -4.06 14.06 6.66
N TYR A 141 -4.54 15.21 6.19
CA TYR A 141 -5.34 16.15 6.96
C TYR A 141 -6.45 16.76 6.08
N PRO A 142 -7.54 17.30 6.64
CA PRO A 142 -7.93 17.23 8.04
C PRO A 142 -8.38 15.81 8.43
N ARG A 143 -8.13 15.41 9.69
CA ARG A 143 -8.52 14.10 10.22
C ARG A 143 -10.02 13.86 10.05
N MET A 144 -10.37 12.70 9.51
CA MET A 144 -11.76 12.23 9.41
C MET A 144 -11.99 10.98 10.26
N GLY A 145 -13.26 10.58 10.39
CA GLY A 145 -13.66 9.42 11.19
C GLY A 145 -13.37 8.07 10.56
N MET A 146 -12.92 8.01 9.30
CA MET A 146 -12.60 6.75 8.62
C MET A 146 -11.13 6.39 8.82
N THR A 147 -10.87 5.15 9.25
CA THR A 147 -9.53 4.62 9.51
C THR A 147 -9.10 3.60 8.46
N ASP A 148 -10.06 2.89 7.90
CA ASP A 148 -9.84 1.77 7.00
C ASP A 148 -10.72 1.88 5.76
N CYS A 149 -10.13 1.61 4.60
CA CYS A 149 -10.86 1.47 3.36
C CYS A 149 -10.27 0.36 2.50
N TYR A 150 -10.89 -0.82 2.53
CA TYR A 150 -10.34 -2.03 1.94
C TYR A 150 -11.26 -2.63 0.89
N SER A 151 -10.67 -3.50 0.07
CA SER A 151 -11.39 -4.53 -0.66
C SER A 151 -10.78 -5.91 -0.42
N LEU A 152 -11.55 -6.96 -0.71
CA LEU A 152 -11.07 -8.34 -0.70
C LEU A 152 -11.80 -9.17 -1.74
N SER A 153 -11.12 -10.17 -2.27
CA SER A 153 -11.68 -11.14 -3.21
C SER A 153 -12.92 -11.81 -2.63
N TYR A 154 -14.08 -11.61 -3.24
CA TYR A 154 -15.32 -12.24 -2.79
C TYR A 154 -15.28 -13.74 -3.11
N PRO A 155 -15.73 -14.66 -2.24
CA PRO A 155 -15.59 -16.10 -2.46
C PRO A 155 -16.09 -16.60 -3.84
N GLN A 156 -17.12 -15.97 -4.38
CA GLN A 156 -17.70 -16.23 -5.70
C GLN A 156 -16.73 -15.96 -6.85
N SER A 157 -15.77 -15.05 -6.65
CA SER A 157 -14.72 -14.76 -7.63
C SER A 157 -13.71 -15.90 -7.78
N PHE A 158 -13.71 -16.87 -6.86
CA PHE A 158 -12.94 -18.10 -6.99
C PHE A 158 -13.73 -19.25 -7.60
N THR A 159 -15.06 -19.16 -7.70
CA THR A 159 -15.90 -20.29 -8.14
C THR A 159 -15.53 -20.76 -9.55
N GLN A 160 -15.30 -19.84 -10.49
CA GLN A 160 -14.94 -20.21 -11.86
C GLN A 160 -13.60 -20.95 -11.90
N PHE A 161 -12.58 -20.42 -11.22
CA PHE A 161 -11.27 -21.06 -11.10
C PHE A 161 -11.37 -22.43 -10.41
N LEU A 162 -12.02 -22.51 -9.26
CA LEU A 162 -12.14 -23.75 -8.48
C LEU A 162 -12.93 -24.85 -9.20
N SER A 163 -13.88 -24.49 -10.07
CA SER A 163 -14.64 -25.45 -10.88
C SER A 163 -13.77 -26.28 -11.84
N ARG A 164 -12.55 -25.79 -12.17
CA ARG A 164 -11.57 -26.52 -12.99
C ARG A 164 -10.89 -27.65 -12.24
N HIS A 165 -10.82 -27.56 -10.91
CA HIS A 165 -10.08 -28.47 -10.04
C HIS A 165 -11.00 -29.36 -9.21
N TYR A 166 -12.18 -28.86 -8.85
CA TYR A 166 -13.10 -29.51 -7.92
C TYR A 166 -14.54 -29.47 -8.44
N SER A 167 -15.26 -30.59 -8.33
CA SER A 167 -16.71 -30.64 -8.52
C SER A 167 -17.43 -30.13 -7.26
N ARG A 168 -17.41 -28.82 -7.03
CA ARG A 168 -18.05 -28.15 -5.88
C ARG A 168 -19.05 -27.08 -6.34
N ASP A 169 -20.25 -27.14 -5.78
CA ASP A 169 -21.31 -26.12 -5.94
C ASP A 169 -21.37 -25.10 -4.79
N ASN A 170 -20.68 -25.37 -3.67
CA ASN A 170 -20.69 -24.53 -2.47
C ASN A 170 -19.50 -23.55 -2.45
N GLY A 171 -19.72 -22.37 -1.86
CA GLY A 171 -18.72 -21.30 -1.76
C GLY A 171 -17.48 -21.69 -0.93
N LEU A 172 -16.37 -21.00 -1.20
CA LEU A 172 -15.08 -21.19 -0.52
C LEU A 172 -15.16 -20.70 0.94
N SER A 173 -14.99 -21.60 1.90
CA SER A 173 -14.87 -21.24 3.32
C SER A 173 -13.45 -20.80 3.66
N ARG A 174 -13.32 -19.80 4.55
CA ARG A 174 -12.04 -19.28 5.05
C ARG A 174 -11.12 -20.39 5.59
N SER A 175 -11.67 -21.38 6.29
CA SER A 175 -10.90 -22.47 6.90
C SER A 175 -10.34 -23.48 5.89
N GLU A 176 -10.87 -23.49 4.66
CA GLU A 176 -10.50 -24.47 3.63
C GLU A 176 -9.52 -23.90 2.60
N VAL A 177 -9.29 -22.57 2.62
CA VAL A 177 -8.50 -21.89 1.57
C VAL A 177 -7.10 -22.48 1.48
N ASP A 178 -6.41 -22.64 2.60
CA ASP A 178 -5.05 -23.18 2.63
C ASP A 178 -4.97 -24.60 2.05
N GLU A 179 -5.84 -25.50 2.49
CA GLU A 179 -5.88 -26.89 2.02
C GLU A 179 -6.22 -26.97 0.52
N ILE A 180 -7.24 -26.24 0.08
CA ILE A 180 -7.73 -26.28 -1.31
C ILE A 180 -6.65 -25.78 -2.27
N PHE A 181 -6.02 -24.65 -1.97
CA PHE A 181 -5.07 -24.02 -2.87
C PHE A 181 -3.68 -24.67 -2.82
N ASN A 182 -3.31 -25.34 -1.73
CA ASN A 182 -2.09 -26.17 -1.68
C ASN A 182 -2.24 -27.50 -2.44
N ASN A 183 -3.45 -28.01 -2.61
CA ASN A 183 -3.71 -29.24 -3.39
C ASN A 183 -3.77 -29.01 -4.91
N ILE A 184 -3.71 -27.75 -5.37
CA ILE A 184 -3.69 -27.42 -6.80
C ILE A 184 -2.28 -27.59 -7.35
N THR A 185 -2.17 -28.22 -8.52
CA THR A 185 -0.92 -28.24 -9.29
C THR A 185 -0.79 -26.93 -10.07
N TRP A 186 0.07 -26.04 -9.59
CA TRP A 186 0.27 -24.73 -10.19
C TRP A 186 1.08 -24.79 -11.48
N THR A 187 0.47 -24.34 -12.57
CA THR A 187 1.12 -24.07 -13.86
C THR A 187 1.02 -22.57 -14.15
N HIS A 188 1.78 -22.09 -15.13
CA HIS A 188 1.63 -20.70 -15.61
C HIS A 188 0.18 -20.38 -16.00
N GLU A 189 -0.48 -21.30 -16.70
CA GLU A 189 -1.88 -21.14 -17.12
C GLU A 189 -2.80 -21.03 -15.89
N GLU A 190 -2.65 -21.88 -14.88
CA GLU A 190 -3.50 -21.82 -13.69
C GLU A 190 -3.30 -20.53 -12.89
N THR A 191 -2.08 -20.02 -12.83
CA THR A 191 -1.78 -18.70 -12.23
C THR A 191 -2.49 -17.58 -12.99
N GLU A 192 -2.42 -17.56 -14.33
CA GLU A 192 -3.11 -16.56 -15.16
C GLU A 192 -4.64 -16.65 -15.03
N VAL A 193 -5.19 -17.86 -14.97
CA VAL A 193 -6.64 -18.07 -14.81
C VAL A 193 -7.09 -17.54 -13.44
N LEU A 194 -6.34 -17.80 -12.37
CA LEU A 194 -6.65 -17.24 -11.05
C LEU A 194 -6.58 -15.71 -11.06
N GLU A 195 -5.49 -15.15 -11.58
CA GLU A 195 -5.28 -13.70 -11.64
C GLU A 195 -6.41 -13.01 -12.42
N ASN A 196 -6.80 -13.58 -13.57
CA ASN A 196 -7.93 -13.08 -14.35
C ASN A 196 -9.27 -13.21 -13.59
N SER A 197 -9.49 -14.33 -12.89
CA SER A 197 -10.71 -14.56 -12.10
C SER A 197 -10.86 -13.53 -10.96
N VAL A 198 -9.77 -13.17 -10.30
CA VAL A 198 -9.76 -12.20 -9.20
C VAL A 198 -9.79 -10.76 -9.70
N SER A 199 -9.08 -10.44 -10.79
CA SER A 199 -9.01 -9.09 -11.37
C SER A 199 -10.26 -8.68 -12.14
N THR A 200 -11.03 -9.63 -12.67
CA THR A 200 -12.31 -9.35 -13.37
C THR A 200 -13.54 -9.67 -12.52
N GLY A 201 -13.34 -10.37 -11.40
CA GLY A 201 -14.39 -10.79 -10.47
C GLY A 201 -14.91 -9.66 -9.58
N SER A 202 -15.87 -10.03 -8.72
CA SER A 202 -16.39 -9.12 -7.70
C SER A 202 -15.51 -9.15 -6.44
N GLN A 203 -15.28 -7.99 -5.86
CA GLN A 203 -14.67 -7.86 -4.54
C GLN A 203 -15.70 -7.32 -3.54
N PHE A 204 -15.60 -7.81 -2.31
CA PHE A 204 -16.29 -7.19 -1.18
C PHE A 204 -15.42 -6.03 -0.70
N SER A 205 -15.97 -4.83 -0.74
CA SER A 205 -15.25 -3.60 -0.44
C SER A 205 -15.98 -2.85 0.67
N PHE A 206 -15.22 -2.27 1.60
CA PHE A 206 -15.79 -1.67 2.80
C PHE A 206 -14.88 -0.61 3.38
N CYS A 207 -15.48 0.27 4.16
CA CYS A 207 -14.77 1.20 5.02
C CYS A 207 -15.26 1.09 6.45
N TYR A 208 -14.36 1.40 7.36
CA TYR A 208 -14.58 1.31 8.80
C TYR A 208 -13.98 2.52 9.52
N GLY A 209 -14.61 2.84 10.66
CA GLY A 209 -14.20 3.87 11.61
C GLY A 209 -15.20 3.95 12.77
N PRO A 210 -14.95 4.76 13.82
CA PRO A 210 -15.78 4.77 15.04
C PRO A 210 -17.28 5.00 14.82
N SER A 211 -17.64 5.75 13.77
CA SER A 211 -19.03 6.02 13.36
C SER A 211 -19.24 5.86 11.85
N VAL A 212 -18.30 5.20 11.16
CA VAL A 212 -18.28 5.06 9.71
C VAL A 212 -18.30 3.58 9.38
N TYR A 213 -19.35 3.14 8.68
CA TYR A 213 -19.39 1.81 8.10
C TYR A 213 -20.20 1.85 6.82
N ALA A 214 -19.55 1.54 5.71
CA ALA A 214 -20.20 1.27 4.44
C ALA A 214 -19.54 0.05 3.80
N ASN A 215 -20.32 -0.76 3.11
CA ASN A 215 -19.81 -1.89 2.36
C ASN A 215 -20.59 -2.07 1.07
N ARG A 216 -19.91 -2.67 0.09
CA ARG A 216 -20.45 -2.94 -1.23
C ARG A 216 -19.71 -4.10 -1.87
N THR A 217 -20.45 -5.02 -2.47
CA THR A 217 -19.88 -5.96 -3.43
C THR A 217 -19.90 -5.30 -4.81
N GLN A 218 -18.73 -5.14 -5.41
CA GLN A 218 -18.59 -4.55 -6.75
C GLN A 218 -17.43 -5.17 -7.50
N ASN A 219 -17.47 -5.09 -8.83
CA ASN A 219 -16.36 -5.56 -9.65
C ASN A 219 -15.14 -4.66 -9.45
N VAL A 220 -13.95 -5.23 -9.65
CA VAL A 220 -12.70 -4.47 -9.65
C VAL A 220 -12.83 -3.31 -10.67
N PRO A 221 -12.57 -2.07 -10.26
CA PRO A 221 -12.59 -0.93 -11.17
C PRO A 221 -11.55 -1.09 -12.29
N SER A 222 -11.94 -0.83 -13.54
CA SER A 222 -11.01 -0.83 -14.68
C SER A 222 -10.29 0.51 -14.80
N ILE A 223 -8.95 0.50 -14.83
CA ILE A 223 -8.13 1.65 -15.25
C ILE A 223 -8.39 1.85 -16.75
N GLY A 224 -9.17 2.87 -17.13
CA GLY A 224 -9.84 2.85 -18.43
C GLY A 224 -9.92 4.16 -19.21
N CYS A 225 -9.36 5.26 -18.71
CA CYS A 225 -9.28 6.50 -19.49
C CYS A 225 -7.77 6.87 -19.57
N PRO A 226 -7.16 7.01 -20.77
CA PRO A 226 -5.74 7.34 -20.89
C PRO A 226 -5.49 8.72 -20.27
N TYR A 227 -4.49 8.79 -19.40
CA TYR A 227 -3.99 10.03 -18.82
C TYR A 227 -3.48 10.95 -19.93
N GLU A 228 -4.17 12.07 -20.17
CA GLU A 228 -3.54 13.23 -20.82
C GLU A 228 -2.78 13.97 -19.73
N ALA A 229 -1.44 13.89 -19.79
CA ALA A 229 -0.62 14.69 -18.90
C ALA A 229 -1.06 16.16 -18.99
N PRO A 230 -1.30 16.84 -17.84
CA PRO A 230 -1.48 18.29 -17.87
C PRO A 230 -0.31 18.90 -18.63
N PRO A 231 -0.53 19.95 -19.44
CA PRO A 231 0.58 20.69 -20.03
C PRO A 231 1.53 21.05 -18.90
N VAL A 232 2.81 20.71 -19.11
CA VAL A 232 3.93 21.02 -18.22
C VAL A 232 3.71 22.42 -17.63
N MET A 233 3.45 22.49 -16.32
CA MET A 233 3.43 23.76 -15.61
C MET A 233 4.78 24.41 -15.84
N LEU A 234 4.75 25.61 -16.44
CA LEU A 234 5.91 26.41 -16.74
C LEU A 234 6.81 26.55 -15.52
N GLU A 235 8.11 26.57 -15.81
CA GLU A 235 9.24 26.90 -14.95
C GLU A 235 8.89 27.90 -13.84
N CYS A 236 9.33 27.60 -12.61
CA CYS A 236 9.43 28.62 -11.58
C CYS A 236 10.41 29.70 -12.05
N PRO A 237 10.01 30.99 -12.09
CA PRO A 237 10.96 32.07 -12.31
C PRO A 237 11.89 32.17 -11.11
N ASP A 238 13.18 32.31 -11.39
CA ASP A 238 14.27 32.67 -10.48
C ASP A 238 14.77 31.57 -9.52
N SER A 239 15.47 30.58 -10.08
CA SER A 239 16.56 29.92 -9.34
C SER A 239 17.90 30.33 -9.95
N VAL A 240 18.69 31.07 -9.16
CA VAL A 240 20.05 31.46 -9.50
C VAL A 240 20.95 30.22 -9.37
N ASP A 241 21.62 29.88 -10.47
CA ASP A 241 22.56 28.77 -10.60
C ASP A 241 23.74 28.91 -9.61
N PRO A 242 23.98 27.94 -8.69
CA PRO A 242 25.10 27.99 -7.75
C PRO A 242 26.47 27.70 -8.36
N THR A 243 26.59 27.46 -9.67
CA THR A 243 27.85 26.95 -10.26
C THR A 243 28.85 28.00 -10.72
N SER A 244 28.62 29.30 -10.47
CA SER A 244 29.58 30.36 -10.81
C SER A 244 30.47 30.79 -9.63
N GLY A 245 31.50 30.02 -9.32
CA GLY A 245 32.54 30.48 -8.38
C GLY A 245 33.55 29.43 -7.97
N ALA A 246 34.73 29.47 -8.58
CA ALA A 246 35.87 28.66 -8.22
C ALA A 246 36.37 28.93 -6.78
N GLY A 247 36.57 27.85 -6.01
CA GLY A 247 37.46 27.82 -4.84
C GLY A 247 36.82 28.20 -3.50
N GLY A 248 36.63 27.21 -2.61
CA GLY A 248 36.42 27.45 -1.18
C GLY A 248 35.56 26.40 -0.48
N ALA A 249 36.22 25.57 0.33
CA ALA A 249 35.69 24.61 1.32
C ALA A 249 34.17 24.65 1.65
N VAL A 250 33.48 23.53 1.43
CA VAL A 250 32.18 23.24 2.05
C VAL A 250 32.39 23.01 3.54
N LYS A 251 31.89 23.95 4.35
CA LYS A 251 31.93 23.90 5.81
C LYS A 251 30.58 23.37 6.31
N PHE A 252 30.54 22.16 6.88
CA PHE A 252 29.36 21.69 7.59
C PHE A 252 29.29 22.39 8.96
N SER A 253 28.45 23.41 9.07
CA SER A 253 28.10 23.99 10.37
C SER A 253 26.94 23.21 10.97
N HIS A 254 27.05 22.92 12.27
CA HIS A 254 26.05 22.24 13.07
C HIS A 254 24.69 22.96 13.00
N ASN A 255 23.75 22.38 12.26
CA ASN A 255 22.31 22.45 12.46
C ASN A 255 21.66 21.55 11.39
N VAL A 256 20.94 20.52 11.84
CA VAL A 256 20.18 19.60 10.97
C VAL A 256 18.89 20.33 10.55
N CYS A 257 18.64 20.45 9.24
CA CYS A 257 17.42 21.07 8.71
C CYS A 257 16.31 20.02 8.53
N GLU A 258 15.07 20.46 8.68
CA GLU A 258 13.80 19.71 8.48
C GLU A 258 13.75 18.87 7.19
N LEU A 259 14.52 19.28 6.17
CA LEU A 259 14.67 18.59 4.90
C LEU A 259 15.32 17.19 5.04
N ASP A 260 16.27 16.99 5.95
CA ASP A 260 16.90 15.68 6.17
C ASP A 260 15.94 14.67 6.80
N LEU A 261 14.98 15.14 7.59
CA LEU A 261 13.90 14.35 8.18
C LEU A 261 12.88 13.95 7.12
N VAL A 262 12.49 14.85 6.21
CA VAL A 262 11.59 14.55 5.09
C VAL A 262 12.22 13.55 4.11
N PHE A 263 13.51 13.71 3.79
CA PHE A 263 14.19 12.83 2.84
C PHE A 263 14.67 11.50 3.43
N ASN A 264 14.77 11.35 4.75
CA ASN A 264 15.09 10.06 5.40
C ASN A 264 13.92 9.47 6.20
N PHE A 265 12.73 10.08 6.12
CA PHE A 265 11.54 9.64 6.85
C PHE A 265 11.22 8.17 6.58
N TYR A 266 11.35 7.73 5.33
CA TYR A 266 11.07 6.35 4.92
C TYR A 266 11.88 5.29 5.71
N LYS A 267 13.09 5.61 6.21
CA LYS A 267 13.90 4.67 6.99
C LYS A 267 13.42 4.53 8.43
N VAL A 268 13.03 5.65 9.04
CA VAL A 268 12.46 5.66 10.40
C VAL A 268 11.05 5.09 10.36
N TYR A 269 10.30 5.41 9.30
CA TYR A 269 8.94 4.89 9.10
C TYR A 269 8.91 3.40 8.79
N ALA A 270 9.89 2.82 8.08
CA ALA A 270 9.96 1.36 7.92
C ALA A 270 10.20 0.65 9.26
N ILE A 271 10.98 1.24 10.17
CA ILE A 271 11.11 0.73 11.54
C ILE A 271 9.78 0.85 12.29
N VAL A 272 9.11 2.00 12.16
CA VAL A 272 7.81 2.24 12.79
C VAL A 272 6.74 1.33 12.21
N ASP A 273 6.76 0.98 10.94
CA ASP A 273 5.82 0.06 10.28
C ASP A 273 5.95 -1.37 10.80
N GLU A 274 7.20 -1.86 10.89
CA GLU A 274 7.50 -3.17 11.49
C GLU A 274 7.14 -3.22 12.98
N MET A 275 7.28 -2.09 13.69
CA MET A 275 6.89 -2.00 15.09
C MET A 275 5.40 -1.71 15.29
N PHE A 276 4.76 -1.00 14.37
CA PHE A 276 3.41 -0.45 14.45
C PHE A 276 2.73 -0.43 13.07
N LEU A 277 1.61 -1.14 12.93
CA LEU A 277 0.79 -1.09 11.72
C LEU A 277 -0.55 -0.45 12.05
N ALA A 278 -0.91 0.63 11.36
CA ALA A 278 -2.09 1.45 11.64
C ALA A 278 -2.26 1.89 13.12
N GLY A 279 -1.16 2.01 13.87
CA GLY A 279 -1.17 2.39 15.29
C GLY A 279 -1.23 1.22 16.28
N GLU A 280 -1.17 -0.03 15.82
CA GLU A 280 -1.10 -1.23 16.67
C GLU A 280 0.32 -1.83 16.69
N ILE A 281 0.83 -2.20 17.86
CA ILE A 281 2.18 -2.82 17.99
C ILE A 281 2.21 -4.19 17.30
N ARG A 282 3.13 -4.40 16.36
CA ARG A 282 3.28 -5.65 15.57
C ARG A 282 4.46 -6.51 16.01
N GLU A 283 5.68 -5.97 15.98
CA GLU A 283 6.91 -6.67 16.38
C GLU A 283 7.73 -5.80 17.33
N THR A 284 8.08 -6.35 18.49
CA THR A 284 8.87 -5.65 19.53
C THR A 284 10.34 -6.06 19.52
N SER A 285 10.71 -7.12 18.79
CA SER A 285 12.07 -7.67 18.74
C SER A 285 12.98 -6.90 17.79
N GLN A 286 13.92 -6.14 18.34
CA GLN A 286 14.93 -5.39 17.56
C GLN A 286 15.65 -6.24 16.53
N SER A 287 16.04 -7.47 16.89
CA SER A 287 16.78 -8.37 15.99
C SER A 287 15.99 -8.77 14.76
N ARG A 288 14.66 -8.92 14.89
CA ARG A 288 13.78 -9.29 13.78
C ARG A 288 13.49 -8.10 12.88
N VAL A 289 13.21 -6.93 13.47
CA VAL A 289 13.06 -5.67 12.73
C VAL A 289 14.31 -5.37 11.91
N LEU A 290 15.50 -5.46 12.51
CA LEU A 290 16.76 -5.20 11.80
C LEU A 290 17.05 -6.23 10.70
N GLN A 291 16.74 -7.51 10.91
CA GLN A 291 16.90 -8.55 9.89
C GLN A 291 16.00 -8.30 8.67
N GLN A 292 14.75 -7.89 8.93
CA GLN A 292 13.78 -7.57 7.90
C GLN A 292 14.19 -6.32 7.11
N LEU A 293 14.63 -5.27 7.79
CA LEU A 293 15.13 -4.05 7.15
C LEU A 293 16.36 -4.32 6.26
N GLN A 294 17.28 -5.17 6.71
CA GLN A 294 18.44 -5.57 5.91
C GLN A 294 18.03 -6.33 4.64
N TYR A 295 17.03 -7.23 4.76
CA TYR A 295 16.47 -7.94 3.62
C TYR A 295 15.83 -6.98 2.61
N LEU A 296 14.95 -6.08 3.07
CA LEU A 296 14.30 -5.06 2.24
C LEU A 296 15.31 -4.11 1.56
N THR A 297 16.36 -3.73 2.28
CA THR A 297 17.44 -2.88 1.74
C THR A 297 18.23 -3.57 0.62
N ASN A 298 18.37 -4.89 0.67
CA ASN A 298 19.08 -5.65 -0.36
C ASN A 298 18.26 -5.85 -1.65
N LEU A 299 16.94 -5.73 -1.59
CA LEU A 299 16.04 -5.87 -2.74
C LEU A 299 15.92 -4.58 -3.58
N ALA A 300 16.20 -3.41 -3.01
CA ALA A 300 16.14 -2.11 -3.68
C ALA A 300 17.52 -1.40 -3.72
N PRO A 301 18.38 -1.66 -4.72
CA PRO A 301 19.76 -1.13 -4.75
C PRO A 301 19.89 0.40 -4.93
N TYR A 302 18.78 1.15 -5.05
CA TYR A 302 18.79 2.61 -5.22
C TYR A 302 18.75 3.41 -3.90
N ALA A 303 18.69 2.77 -2.73
CA ALA A 303 18.79 3.47 -1.43
C ALA A 303 20.23 3.44 -0.89
N ILE A 304 21.08 4.32 -1.45
CA ILE A 304 22.54 4.36 -1.24
C ILE A 304 22.97 4.70 0.22
N ARG A 305 23.90 3.86 0.71
CA ARG A 305 25.04 4.05 1.65
C ARG A 305 24.92 5.08 2.79
N LEU A 306 24.76 4.58 4.03
CA LEU A 306 25.29 5.22 5.25
C LEU A 306 25.55 4.26 6.43
N LEU A 307 25.53 2.94 6.23
CA LEU A 307 25.80 1.96 7.30
C LEU A 307 27.29 1.78 7.64
N SER A 308 28.18 2.70 7.23
CA SER A 308 29.60 2.66 7.61
C SER A 308 29.93 3.56 8.82
N SER A 309 28.96 4.21 9.48
CA SER A 309 29.23 5.06 10.67
C SER A 309 28.65 4.55 11.99
N LEU A 310 27.84 3.49 12.00
CA LEU A 310 27.26 2.94 13.24
C LEU A 310 28.10 1.84 13.92
N SER A 311 29.33 1.56 13.46
CA SER A 311 30.25 0.66 14.19
C SER A 311 31.26 1.40 15.07
N THR A 312 31.14 2.71 15.25
CA THR A 312 32.01 3.46 16.17
C THR A 312 31.22 4.58 16.84
N HIS A 313 30.43 4.24 17.86
CA HIS A 313 30.47 4.85 19.20
C HIS A 313 29.51 4.16 20.14
#